data_AF-A0A3P7FBS9-F1
#
_entry.id   AF-A0A3P7FBS9-F1
#
_cell.length_a   1.000
_cell.length_b   1.000
_cell.length_c   1.000
_cell.angle_alpha   90.00
_cell.angle_beta   90.00
_cell.angle_gamma   90.00
#
_symmetry.space_group_name_H-M   'P 1'
#
loop_
_entity.id
_entity.type
_entity.pdbx_description
1 polymer ?
#
loop_
_entity_poly.entity_id
_entity_poly.type
_entity_poly.pdbx_seq_one_letter_code
_entity_poly.pdbx_strand_id
1 'polypeptide(L)'
;MFGLTKIIRQVAFRVPGPYAFSSASSSTPLPEALKVRIENMISSAPVVVFMKGTQLEPMCGFSKNVKLVLDFHEVKFKDYNVLGDNDLREGIKAYSDWPTIPQVYVNGNFIGGCDILVQMHKKGEITDLFEKEGIKTRFSDASNDEIKKH
;
A
#
# COMPACT_ATOMS: atom_id res chain seq x y z
N MET A 1 -18.64 -34.07 -40.32
CA MET A 1 -17.76 -35.25 -40.49
C MET A 1 -16.74 -35.23 -39.36
N PHE A 2 -16.70 -36.31 -38.56
CA PHE A 2 -15.72 -36.64 -37.50
C PHE A 2 -15.69 -35.67 -36.29
N GLY A 3 -16.20 -35.97 -35.09
CA GLY A 3 -16.37 -37.26 -34.42
C GLY A 3 -15.10 -37.63 -33.64
N LEU A 4 -15.16 -37.52 -32.30
CA LEU A 4 -14.96 -38.63 -31.35
C LEU A 4 -14.26 -38.22 -30.03
N THR A 5 -15.08 -38.29 -28.99
CA THR A 5 -14.81 -38.60 -27.58
C THR A 5 -13.73 -39.68 -27.33
N LYS A 6 -12.92 -39.50 -26.27
CA LYS A 6 -12.74 -40.47 -25.15
C LYS A 6 -11.84 -39.84 -24.07
N ILE A 7 -12.35 -39.58 -22.86
CA ILE A 7 -12.33 -40.45 -21.67
C ILE A 7 -10.89 -40.76 -21.21
N ILE A 8 -10.53 -40.34 -19.98
CA ILE A 8 -10.15 -41.22 -18.86
C ILE A 8 -10.03 -40.37 -17.59
N ARG A 9 -10.79 -40.80 -16.59
CA ARG A 9 -10.90 -40.28 -15.23
C ARG A 9 -9.98 -41.14 -14.35
N GLN A 10 -8.90 -40.57 -13.80
CA GLN A 10 -8.17 -41.22 -12.71
C GLN A 10 -8.76 -40.77 -11.37
N VAL A 11 -9.25 -41.74 -10.61
CA VAL A 11 -9.66 -41.57 -9.21
C VAL A 11 -8.47 -42.03 -8.36
N ALA A 12 -7.78 -41.07 -7.73
CA ALA A 12 -6.78 -41.37 -6.70
C ALA A 12 -7.49 -41.51 -5.36
N PHE A 13 -7.43 -42.71 -4.78
CA PHE A 13 -7.81 -42.97 -3.39
C PHE A 13 -6.80 -42.28 -2.45
N ARG A 14 -7.28 -41.37 -1.60
CA ARG A 14 -6.50 -40.76 -0.51
C ARG A 14 -7.09 -41.21 0.82
N VAL A 15 -6.29 -41.93 1.60
CA VAL A 15 -6.60 -42.35 2.98
C VAL A 15 -6.27 -41.18 3.92
N PRO A 16 -7.17 -40.70 4.80
CA PRO A 16 -6.83 -39.69 5.79
C PRO A 16 -6.43 -40.35 7.12
N GLY A 17 -5.20 -40.10 7.56
CA GLY A 17 -4.74 -40.43 8.92
C GLY A 17 -5.26 -39.41 9.95
N PRO A 18 -5.41 -39.78 11.24
CA PRO A 18 -6.12 -38.96 12.23
C PRO A 18 -5.29 -37.80 12.84
N TYR A 19 -4.14 -37.46 12.24
CA TYR A 19 -3.25 -36.40 12.74
C TYR A 19 -2.73 -35.56 11.56
N ALA A 20 -3.60 -34.76 10.96
CA ALA A 20 -3.20 -33.73 10.01
C ALA A 20 -3.54 -32.35 10.59
N PHE A 21 -2.56 -31.74 11.26
CA PHE A 21 -2.59 -30.29 11.54
C PHE A 21 -2.53 -29.57 10.19
N SER A 22 -3.69 -29.19 9.67
CA SER A 22 -3.81 -28.38 8.46
C SER A 22 -3.45 -26.94 8.78
N SER A 23 -2.17 -26.59 8.62
CA SER A 23 -1.73 -25.21 8.46
C SER A 23 -2.13 -24.75 7.06
N ALA A 24 -3.44 -24.58 6.82
CA ALA A 24 -3.91 -23.82 5.68
C ALA A 24 -3.61 -22.35 5.98
N SER A 25 -2.54 -21.85 5.36
CA SER A 25 -2.34 -20.42 5.13
C SER A 25 -3.56 -19.94 4.33
N SER A 26 -4.61 -19.51 5.05
CA SER A 26 -5.79 -18.93 4.44
C SER A 26 -5.42 -17.53 3.97
N SER A 27 -4.90 -17.42 2.75
CA SER A 27 -5.13 -16.23 1.95
C SER A 27 -6.62 -16.21 1.62
N THR A 28 -7.46 -15.87 2.60
CA THR A 28 -8.85 -15.50 2.33
C THR A 28 -8.78 -14.38 1.30
N PRO A 29 -9.35 -14.57 0.09
CA PRO A 29 -9.40 -13.51 -0.90
C PRO A 29 -10.04 -12.29 -0.24
N LEU A 30 -9.39 -11.14 -0.39
CA LEU A 30 -9.91 -9.86 0.11
C LEU A 30 -11.35 -9.71 -0.40
N PRO A 31 -12.35 -9.46 0.46
CA PRO A 31 -13.73 -9.27 0.01
C PRO A 31 -13.80 -8.19 -1.06
N GLU A 32 -14.46 -8.46 -2.19
CA GLU A 32 -14.44 -7.56 -3.36
C GLU A 32 -14.93 -6.15 -2.99
N ALA A 33 -15.96 -6.04 -2.14
CA ALA A 33 -16.45 -4.75 -1.64
C ALA A 33 -15.38 -3.96 -0.87
N LEU A 34 -14.53 -4.64 -0.10
CA LEU A 34 -13.44 -4.00 0.65
C LEU A 34 -12.29 -3.61 -0.29
N LYS A 35 -11.99 -4.42 -1.30
CA LYS A 35 -11.00 -4.10 -2.33
C LYS A 35 -11.38 -2.82 -3.08
N VAL A 36 -12.61 -2.74 -3.61
CA VAL A 36 -13.12 -1.56 -4.30
C VAL A 36 -13.11 -0.33 -3.38
N ARG A 37 -13.45 -0.51 -2.09
CA ARG A 37 -13.36 0.56 -1.10
C ARG A 37 -11.93 1.09 -0.94
N ILE A 38 -10.94 0.20 -0.85
CA ILE A 38 -9.51 0.56 -0.73
C ILE A 38 -9.04 1.29 -2.00
N GLU A 39 -9.40 0.80 -3.18
CA GLU A 39 -9.05 1.43 -4.46
C GLU A 39 -9.63 2.85 -4.58
N ASN A 40 -10.88 3.06 -4.15
CA ASN A 40 -11.50 4.38 -4.09
C ASN A 40 -10.80 5.31 -3.07
N MET A 41 -10.35 4.78 -1.94
CA MET A 41 -9.57 5.56 -0.96
C MET A 41 -8.22 5.98 -1.52
N ILE A 42 -7.50 5.05 -2.15
CA ILE A 42 -6.18 5.26 -2.74
C ILE A 42 -6.23 6.29 -3.89
N SER A 43 -7.31 6.31 -4.68
CA SER A 43 -7.53 7.24 -5.78
C SER A 43 -8.14 8.59 -5.36
N SER A 44 -8.52 8.75 -4.09
CA SER A 44 -9.18 9.97 -3.60
C SER A 44 -8.27 11.20 -3.54
N ALA A 45 -6.95 10.99 -3.50
CA ALA A 45 -5.95 12.04 -3.46
C ALA A 45 -4.64 11.56 -4.10
N PRO A 46 -3.77 12.47 -4.59
CA PRO A 46 -2.48 12.10 -5.15
C PRO A 46 -1.55 11.41 -4.15
N VAL A 47 -1.67 11.72 -2.86
CA VAL A 47 -0.91 11.06 -1.79
C VAL A 47 -1.87 10.60 -0.71
N VAL A 48 -1.85 9.30 -0.44
CA VAL A 48 -2.73 8.65 0.53
C VAL A 48 -1.89 7.86 1.53
N VAL A 49 -2.24 7.98 2.82
CA VAL A 49 -1.55 7.29 3.90
C VAL A 49 -2.54 6.52 4.77
N PHE A 50 -2.35 5.22 4.87
CA PHE A 50 -3.02 4.40 5.88
C PHE A 50 -2.16 4.38 7.14
N MET A 51 -2.68 4.89 8.25
CA MET A 51 -1.91 5.08 9.48
C MET A 51 -2.70 4.74 10.74
N LYS A 52 -1.98 4.52 11.84
CA LYS A 52 -2.58 4.40 13.18
C LYS A 52 -2.77 5.79 13.77
N GLY A 53 -4.02 6.21 13.97
CA GLY A 53 -4.39 7.58 14.31
C GLY A 53 -4.66 8.42 13.07
N THR A 54 -4.63 9.74 13.21
CA THR A 54 -4.84 10.70 12.10
C THR A 54 -3.60 11.53 11.87
N GLN A 55 -3.60 12.36 10.83
CA GLN A 55 -2.53 13.35 10.64
C GLN A 55 -2.43 14.35 11.81
N LEU A 56 -3.55 14.71 12.45
CA LEU A 56 -3.56 15.63 13.59
C LEU A 56 -3.13 14.93 14.88
N GLU A 57 -3.54 13.67 15.04
CA GLU A 57 -3.31 12.87 16.24
C GLU A 57 -2.73 11.48 15.88
N PRO A 58 -1.44 11.40 15.51
CA PRO A 58 -0.81 10.12 15.22
C PRO A 58 -0.65 9.31 16.51
N MET A 59 -1.21 8.10 16.53
CA MET A 59 -1.24 7.22 17.72
C MET A 59 -0.11 6.18 17.74
N CYS A 60 0.86 6.31 16.84
CA CYS A 60 2.02 5.41 16.75
C CYS A 60 3.25 6.17 16.25
N GLY A 61 4.43 5.87 16.82
CA GLY A 61 5.70 6.50 16.43
C GLY A 61 6.02 6.36 14.94
N PHE A 62 5.74 5.20 14.34
CA PHE A 62 5.93 4.98 12.90
C PHE A 62 4.99 5.84 12.04
N SER A 63 3.71 5.96 12.43
CA SER A 63 2.75 6.87 11.78
C SER A 63 3.23 8.33 11.87
N LYS A 64 3.73 8.73 13.05
CA LYS A 64 4.25 10.08 13.28
C LYS A 64 5.48 10.36 12.42
N ASN A 65 6.39 9.40 12.25
CA ASN A 65 7.56 9.57 11.40
C ASN A 65 7.18 9.76 9.92
N VAL A 66 6.21 9.01 9.40
CA VAL A 66 5.69 9.23 8.03
C VAL A 66 5.14 10.63 7.87
N LYS A 67 4.29 11.09 8.80
CA LYS A 67 3.78 12.46 8.81
C LYS A 67 4.92 13.48 8.79
N LEU A 68 5.92 13.34 9.66
CA LEU A 68 7.05 14.27 9.75
C LEU A 68 7.84 14.36 8.44
N VAL A 69 8.05 13.23 7.76
CA VAL A 69 8.73 13.23 6.45
C VAL A 69 7.89 13.97 5.41
N LEU A 70 6.58 13.69 5.32
CA LEU A 70 5.70 14.36 4.34
C LEU A 70 5.58 15.86 4.62
N ASP A 71 5.43 16.25 5.89
CA ASP A 71 5.42 17.66 6.32
C ASP A 71 6.72 18.37 5.97
N PHE A 72 7.86 17.71 6.16
CA PHE A 72 9.16 18.27 5.80
C PHE A 72 9.22 18.61 4.32
N HIS A 73 8.61 17.82 3.44
CA HIS A 73 8.55 18.10 2.00
C HIS A 73 7.37 18.99 1.60
N GLU A 74 6.54 19.44 2.56
CA GLU A 74 5.29 20.18 2.36
C GLU A 74 4.28 19.46 1.47
N VAL A 75 4.29 18.12 1.49
CA VAL A 75 3.39 17.29 0.70
C VAL A 75 2.08 17.09 1.46
N LYS A 76 0.99 17.59 0.88
CA LYS A 76 -0.36 17.32 1.39
C LYS A 76 -0.75 15.89 1.08
N PHE A 77 -1.33 15.21 2.07
CA PHE A 77 -1.80 13.84 1.92
C PHE A 77 -3.17 13.66 2.58
N LYS A 78 -3.89 12.63 2.14
CA LYS A 78 -5.11 12.15 2.78
C LYS A 78 -4.77 11.01 3.72
N ASP A 79 -5.16 11.11 4.98
CA ASP A 79 -5.01 10.02 5.95
C ASP A 79 -6.27 9.17 6.09
N TYR A 80 -6.07 7.87 6.30
CA TYR A 80 -7.10 6.92 6.70
C TYR A 80 -6.67 6.19 7.97
N ASN A 81 -7.43 6.39 9.05
CA ASN A 81 -7.15 5.78 10.35
C ASN A 81 -7.63 4.32 10.37
N VAL A 82 -6.68 3.39 10.51
CA VAL A 82 -6.99 1.94 10.56
C VAL A 82 -7.36 1.43 11.96
N LEU A 83 -7.25 2.25 13.01
CA LEU A 83 -7.55 1.82 14.37
C LEU A 83 -9.06 1.63 14.61
N GLY A 84 -9.90 2.40 13.90
CA GLY A 84 -11.36 2.33 14.03
C GLY A 84 -12.02 1.31 13.10
N ASP A 85 -11.26 0.71 12.18
CA ASP A 85 -11.79 -0.17 11.13
C ASP A 85 -10.86 -1.37 10.94
N ASN A 86 -11.21 -2.48 11.60
CA ASN A 86 -10.38 -3.69 11.57
C ASN A 86 -10.38 -4.35 10.18
N ASP A 87 -11.48 -4.24 9.44
CA ASP A 87 -11.56 -4.74 8.07
C ASP A 87 -10.60 -3.94 7.18
N LEU A 88 -10.57 -2.62 7.30
CA LEU A 88 -9.60 -1.79 6.59
C LEU A 88 -8.16 -2.12 6.99
N ARG A 89 -7.90 -2.32 8.29
CA ARG A 89 -6.57 -2.63 8.83
C ARG A 89 -5.98 -3.91 8.26
N GLU A 90 -6.76 -4.99 8.25
CA GLU A 90 -6.29 -6.27 7.71
C GLU A 90 -6.41 -6.30 6.18
N GLY A 91 -7.43 -5.64 5.64
CA GLY A 91 -7.66 -5.54 4.21
C GLY A 91 -6.54 -4.82 3.46
N ILE A 92 -6.03 -3.71 4.00
CA ILE A 92 -4.95 -2.97 3.34
C ILE A 92 -3.63 -3.74 3.32
N LYS A 93 -3.35 -4.55 4.37
CA LYS A 93 -2.18 -5.42 4.39
C LYS A 93 -2.27 -6.51 3.33
N ALA A 94 -3.46 -7.11 3.20
CA ALA A 94 -3.71 -8.12 2.17
C ALA A 94 -3.68 -7.51 0.75
N TYR A 95 -4.20 -6.29 0.58
CA TYR A 95 -4.22 -5.59 -0.71
C TYR A 95 -2.82 -5.24 -1.22
N SER A 96 -1.95 -4.75 -0.35
CA SER A 96 -0.57 -4.36 -0.67
C SER A 96 0.44 -5.50 -0.66
N ASP A 97 0.04 -6.69 -0.20
CA ASP A 97 0.96 -7.77 0.21
C ASP A 97 2.05 -7.25 1.18
N TRP A 98 1.66 -6.35 2.10
CA TRP A 98 2.56 -5.68 3.02
C TRP A 98 2.09 -5.79 4.49
N PRO A 99 2.91 -6.33 5.41
CA PRO A 99 2.44 -6.74 6.73
C PRO A 99 2.28 -5.61 7.75
N THR A 100 2.78 -4.41 7.46
CA THR A 100 2.91 -3.31 8.44
C THR A 100 2.11 -2.07 8.07
N ILE A 101 1.82 -1.26 9.09
CA ILE A 101 1.23 0.08 9.03
C ILE A 101 2.20 1.03 9.75
N PRO A 102 2.50 2.23 9.23
CA PRO A 102 1.82 2.92 8.13
C PRO A 102 2.19 2.42 6.72
N GLN A 103 1.33 2.73 5.74
CA GLN A 103 1.55 2.50 4.31
C GLN A 103 1.28 3.77 3.51
N VAL A 104 2.14 4.06 2.53
CA VAL A 104 2.08 5.27 1.70
C VAL A 104 1.82 4.90 0.24
N TYR A 105 0.88 5.61 -0.37
CA TYR A 105 0.52 5.52 -1.77
C TYR A 105 0.69 6.88 -2.44
N VAL A 106 1.21 6.88 -3.66
CA VAL A 106 1.36 8.07 -4.51
C VAL A 106 0.77 7.76 -5.89
N ASN A 107 -0.20 8.55 -6.34
CA ASN A 107 -0.96 8.37 -7.59
C ASN A 107 -1.47 6.94 -7.81
N GLY A 108 -1.94 6.30 -6.73
CA GLY A 108 -2.41 4.92 -6.79
C GLY A 108 -1.35 3.85 -6.57
N ASN A 109 -0.06 4.21 -6.67
CA ASN A 109 1.04 3.26 -6.57
C ASN A 109 1.50 3.11 -5.12
N PHE A 110 1.66 1.87 -4.67
CA PHE A 110 2.23 1.58 -3.36
C PHE A 110 3.72 1.92 -3.33
N ILE A 111 4.13 2.77 -2.39
CA ILE A 111 5.52 3.20 -2.22
C ILE A 111 6.23 2.38 -1.15
N GLY A 112 5.56 2.12 -0.03
CA GLY A 112 6.14 1.39 1.09
C GLY A 112 5.60 1.79 2.46
N GLY A 113 6.26 1.27 3.49
CA GLY A 113 6.00 1.64 4.89
C GLY A 113 6.90 2.79 5.39
N CYS A 114 6.94 2.96 6.72
CA CYS A 114 7.71 4.01 7.38
C CYS A 114 9.22 3.95 7.05
N ASP A 115 9.83 2.76 7.14
CA ASP A 115 11.29 2.63 6.99
C ASP A 115 11.76 2.98 5.58
N ILE A 116 11.01 2.53 4.56
CA ILE A 116 11.29 2.86 3.15
C ILE A 116 11.19 4.37 2.94
N LEU A 117 10.13 5.00 3.43
CA LEU A 117 9.93 6.45 3.27
C LEU A 117 11.06 7.26 3.94
N VAL A 118 11.47 6.85 5.15
CA VAL A 118 12.59 7.48 5.87
C VAL A 118 13.91 7.25 5.14
N GLN A 119 14.14 6.07 4.56
CA GLN A 119 15.33 5.81 3.75
C GLN A 119 15.38 6.67 2.49
N MET A 120 14.28 6.75 1.74
CA MET A 120 14.18 7.62 0.55
C MET A 120 14.39 9.09 0.92
N HIS A 121 13.87 9.53 2.07
CA HIS A 121 14.11 10.88 2.58
C HIS A 121 15.59 11.13 2.88
N LYS A 122 16.28 10.20 3.55
CA LYS A 122 17.71 10.34 3.87
C LYS A 122 18.59 10.38 2.62
N LYS A 123 18.20 9.67 1.57
CA LYS A 123 18.94 9.62 0.29
C LYS A 123 18.58 10.74 -0.69
N GLY A 124 17.50 11.48 -0.46
CA GLY A 124 16.97 12.48 -1.40
C GLY A 124 16.02 11.92 -2.46
N GLU A 125 16.00 10.60 -2.66
CA GLU A 125 15.16 9.89 -3.66
C GLU A 125 13.65 10.20 -3.55
N ILE A 126 13.17 10.58 -2.36
CA ILE A 126 11.76 10.93 -2.16
C ILE A 126 11.36 12.20 -2.90
N THR A 127 12.28 13.16 -3.06
CA THR A 127 12.01 14.40 -3.80
C THR A 127 11.86 14.08 -5.29
N ASP A 128 12.77 13.26 -5.83
CA ASP A 128 12.70 12.78 -7.22
C ASP A 128 11.40 12.01 -7.50
N LEU A 129 10.96 11.18 -6.55
CA LEU A 129 9.69 10.47 -6.64
C LEU A 129 8.53 11.46 -6.79
N PHE A 130 8.44 12.46 -5.92
CA PHE A 130 7.35 13.43 -5.96
C PHE A 130 7.39 14.28 -7.23
N GLU A 131 8.55 14.72 -7.68
CA GLU A 131 8.68 15.47 -8.94
C GLU A 131 8.25 14.64 -10.15
N LYS A 132 8.69 13.38 -10.23
CA LYS A 132 8.30 12.45 -11.29
C LYS A 132 6.79 12.21 -11.31
N GLU A 133 6.16 12.14 -10.14
CA GLU A 133 4.72 11.94 -9.97
C GLU A 133 3.90 13.25 -10.03
N GLY A 134 4.54 14.39 -10.30
CA GLY A 134 3.88 15.69 -10.44
C GLY A 134 3.35 16.26 -9.11
N ILE A 135 3.88 15.81 -7.98
CA ILE A 135 3.51 16.26 -6.63
C ILE A 135 4.35 17.48 -6.27
N LYS A 136 3.69 18.62 -6.01
CA LYS A 136 4.37 19.83 -5.55
C LYS A 136 5.01 19.57 -4.18
N THR A 137 6.31 19.84 -4.08
CA THR A 137 7.08 19.82 -2.83
C THR A 137 7.65 21.21 -2.54
N ARG A 138 8.15 21.44 -1.33
CA ARG A 138 8.89 22.68 -1.02
C ARG A 138 10.13 22.93 -1.89
N PHE A 139 10.63 21.90 -2.58
CA PHE A 139 11.83 21.99 -3.44
C PHE A 139 11.50 22.18 -4.92
N SER A 140 10.25 21.97 -5.32
CA SER A 140 9.83 22.02 -6.72
C SER A 140 10.05 23.38 -7.41
N ASP A 141 10.13 24.47 -6.65
CA ASP A 141 10.42 25.81 -7.19
C ASP A 141 11.94 26.07 -7.37
N ALA A 142 12.83 25.29 -6.73
CA ALA A 142 14.29 25.47 -6.84
C ALA A 142 14.87 24.94 -8.17
N SER A 143 14.32 23.85 -8.70
CA SER A 143 14.82 23.22 -9.93
C SER A 143 14.55 24.06 -11.20
N ASN A 144 13.60 25.01 -11.15
CA ASN A 144 13.27 25.86 -12.31
C ASN A 144 14.19 27.08 -12.46
N ASP A 145 15.00 27.40 -11.44
CA ASP A 145 15.95 28.52 -11.50
C ASP A 145 17.33 28.12 -12.05
N GLU A 146 17.69 26.83 -12.05
CA GLU A 146 18.91 26.36 -12.70
C GLU A 146 18.77 26.20 -14.22
N ILE A 147 17.57 25.89 -14.71
CA ILE A 147 17.29 25.77 -16.16
C ILE A 147 17.30 27.13 -16.86
N LYS A 148 17.08 28.24 -16.15
CA LYS A 148 17.07 29.61 -16.72
C LYS A 148 18.45 30.29 -16.77
N LYS A 149 19.53 29.58 -16.44
CA LYS A 149 20.90 30.13 -16.42
C LYS A 149 21.81 29.64 -17.56
N HIS A 150 21.26 29.02 -18.61
CA HIS A 150 21.95 28.74 -19.88
C HIS A 150 21.11 29.24 -21.04
#